data_AF-A0A3B3E0S5-F1
#
_entry.id   AF-A0A3B3E0S5-F1
#
_cell.length_a   1.000
_cell.length_b   1.000
_cell.length_c   1.000
_cell.angle_alpha   90.00
_cell.angle_beta   90.00
_cell.angle_gamma   90.00
#
_symmetry.space_group_name_H-M   'P 1'
#
loop_
_entity.id
_entity.type
_entity.pdbx_description
1 polymer ?
#
loop_
_entity_poly.entity_id
_entity_poly.type
_entity_poly.pdbx_seq_one_letter_code
_entity_poly.pdbx_strand_id
1 'polypeptide(L)'
;MSASVTTKLTSNPIIQCISCLKKLVRSGEMVQNMFRTGFVVRAAHTGLTWVITITLFLHDTDQSKRSLLSKLTQIFFKCFLEVLLYQLTQPMRAKHCKTCGRCVRRFDHHCPWMENCVGEWNHRWFVVYLLVQLLALLWALHIALSGLSPSDTWQQWLWVNGFLLAALAVVGVFSVVVGLLLGCHLYLVSINSTTWEFMSHHRIQYLKNCREEDSPFDRGVFCNLWDFFCTCRTVMWEQVYQRNTADPV
;
A
#
# COMPACT_ATOMS: atom_id res chain seq x y z
N MET A 1 32.09 -27.98 -0.85
CA MET A 1 32.11 -26.86 -1.84
C MET A 1 30.95 -26.90 -2.85
N SER A 2 29.72 -27.28 -2.48
CA SER A 2 28.58 -27.33 -3.43
C SER A 2 27.28 -26.64 -2.97
N ALA A 3 27.27 -26.00 -1.80
CA ALA A 3 26.07 -25.33 -1.25
C ALA A 3 25.99 -23.81 -1.55
N SER A 4 27.02 -23.22 -2.18
CA SER A 4 27.13 -21.77 -2.42
C SER A 4 26.52 -21.32 -3.76
N VAL A 5 26.24 -22.26 -4.67
CA VAL A 5 25.73 -21.94 -6.01
C VAL A 5 24.20 -21.85 -6.03
N THR A 6 23.50 -22.69 -5.26
CA THR A 6 22.03 -22.72 -5.20
C THR A 6 21.41 -21.53 -4.45
N THR A 7 22.11 -20.94 -3.49
CA THR A 7 21.65 -19.74 -2.76
C THR A 7 21.83 -18.44 -3.55
N LYS A 8 22.68 -18.41 -4.58
CA LYS A 8 22.82 -17.26 -5.50
C LYS A 8 21.74 -17.20 -6.59
N LEU A 9 21.02 -18.29 -6.85
CA LEU A 9 19.93 -18.31 -7.83
C LEU A 9 18.60 -17.83 -7.24
N THR A 10 18.38 -17.95 -5.92
CA THR A 10 17.10 -17.54 -5.28
C THR A 10 17.04 -16.06 -4.89
N SER A 11 18.15 -15.34 -4.98
CA SER A 11 18.28 -13.90 -4.73
C SER A 11 18.15 -13.04 -6.00
N ASN A 12 17.96 -13.66 -7.17
CA ASN A 12 17.76 -12.93 -8.41
C ASN A 12 16.33 -12.37 -8.47
N PRO A 13 16.12 -11.04 -8.56
CA PRO A 13 14.78 -10.43 -8.64
C PRO A 13 13.97 -10.97 -9.84
N ILE A 14 14.64 -11.44 -10.89
CA ILE A 14 14.02 -12.11 -12.04
C ILE A 14 13.42 -13.46 -11.64
N ILE A 15 14.07 -14.23 -10.76
CA ILE A 15 13.59 -15.54 -10.31
C ILE A 15 12.42 -15.41 -9.33
N GLN A 16 12.43 -14.36 -8.50
CA GLN A 16 11.28 -13.99 -7.66
C GLN A 16 10.09 -13.48 -8.48
N CYS A 17 10.35 -12.69 -9.53
CA CYS A 17 9.35 -12.26 -10.50
C CYS A 17 8.74 -13.47 -11.21
N ILE A 18 9.56 -14.42 -11.68
CA ILE A 18 9.12 -15.68 -12.32
C ILE A 18 8.29 -16.53 -11.34
N SER A 19 8.64 -16.59 -10.05
CA SER A 19 7.89 -17.33 -9.04
C SER A 19 6.51 -16.70 -8.76
N CYS A 20 6.44 -15.37 -8.69
CA CYS A 20 5.18 -14.62 -8.58
C CYS A 20 4.33 -14.75 -9.84
N LEU A 21 4.94 -14.64 -11.02
CA LEU A 21 4.30 -14.84 -12.32
C LEU A 21 3.72 -16.26 -12.41
N LYS A 22 4.49 -17.28 -12.01
CA LYS A 22 4.03 -18.67 -11.93
C LYS A 22 2.84 -18.81 -10.98
N LYS A 23 2.81 -18.09 -9.86
CA LYS A 23 1.69 -18.12 -8.89
C LYS A 23 0.43 -17.42 -9.41
N LEU A 24 0.59 -16.30 -10.12
CA LEU A 24 -0.48 -15.53 -10.79
C LEU A 24 -1.05 -16.27 -12.02
N VAL A 25 -0.20 -17.01 -12.74
CA VAL A 25 -0.61 -17.90 -13.84
C VAL A 25 -1.41 -19.09 -13.29
N ARG A 26 -0.97 -19.68 -12.16
CA ARG A 26 -1.61 -20.86 -11.55
C ARG A 26 -2.94 -20.52 -10.85
N SER A 27 -3.16 -19.28 -10.42
CA SER A 27 -4.41 -18.84 -9.78
C SER A 27 -5.49 -18.36 -10.77
N GLY A 28 -5.20 -18.28 -12.07
CA GLY A 28 -6.13 -17.74 -13.09
C GLY A 28 -6.34 -16.22 -13.00
N GLU A 29 -5.80 -15.56 -11.97
CA GLU A 29 -5.91 -14.11 -11.75
C GLU A 29 -5.18 -13.30 -12.83
N MET A 30 -4.13 -13.85 -13.44
CA MET A 30 -3.45 -13.21 -14.58
C MET A 30 -4.37 -13.08 -15.79
N VAL A 31 -5.17 -14.12 -16.07
CA VAL A 31 -6.11 -14.15 -17.19
C VAL A 31 -7.26 -13.19 -16.93
N GLN A 32 -7.82 -13.18 -15.71
CA GLN A 32 -8.88 -12.24 -15.35
C GLN A 32 -8.40 -10.77 -15.37
N ASN A 33 -7.18 -10.47 -14.90
CA ASN A 33 -6.64 -9.12 -14.97
C ASN A 33 -6.28 -8.68 -16.40
N MET A 34 -5.83 -9.62 -17.27
CA MET A 34 -5.63 -9.36 -18.70
C MET A 34 -6.94 -8.95 -19.40
N PHE A 35 -8.05 -9.61 -19.09
CA PHE A 35 -9.35 -9.26 -19.69
C PHE A 35 -9.98 -8.02 -19.04
N ARG A 36 -9.87 -7.84 -17.72
CA ARG A 36 -10.49 -6.71 -16.99
C ARG A 36 -9.83 -5.35 -17.26
N THR A 37 -8.53 -5.34 -17.57
CA THR A 37 -7.83 -4.10 -17.89
C THR A 37 -7.92 -3.73 -19.37
N GLY A 38 -8.47 -4.58 -20.24
CA GLY A 38 -8.47 -4.35 -21.70
C GLY A 38 -7.10 -4.59 -22.35
N PHE A 39 -6.20 -5.34 -21.68
CA PHE A 39 -4.85 -5.64 -22.15
C PHE A 39 -4.87 -6.38 -23.50
N VAL A 40 -5.75 -7.38 -23.67
CA VAL A 40 -5.89 -8.12 -24.94
C VAL A 40 -6.31 -7.20 -26.08
N VAL A 41 -7.26 -6.30 -25.81
CA VAL A 41 -7.74 -5.32 -26.81
C VAL A 41 -6.64 -4.34 -27.18
N ARG A 42 -5.89 -3.82 -26.21
CA ARG A 42 -4.78 -2.88 -26.47
C ARG A 42 -3.59 -3.55 -27.15
N ALA A 43 -3.24 -4.77 -26.77
CA ALA A 43 -2.19 -5.55 -27.41
C ALA A 43 -2.56 -5.93 -28.86
N ALA A 44 -3.80 -6.34 -29.10
CA ALA A 44 -4.31 -6.64 -30.44
C ALA A 44 -4.38 -5.39 -31.31
N HIS A 45 -4.88 -4.27 -30.78
CA HIS A 45 -4.93 -3.00 -31.52
C HIS A 45 -3.52 -2.49 -31.84
N THR A 46 -2.57 -2.59 -30.90
CA THR A 46 -1.17 -2.25 -31.15
C THR A 46 -0.54 -3.17 -32.19
N GLY A 47 -0.76 -4.48 -32.10
CA GLY A 47 -0.27 -5.43 -33.11
C GLY A 47 -0.83 -5.14 -34.50
N LEU A 48 -2.12 -4.84 -34.59
CA LEU A 48 -2.81 -4.52 -35.84
C LEU A 48 -2.31 -3.21 -36.46
N THR A 49 -2.13 -2.16 -35.65
CA THR A 49 -1.60 -0.88 -36.14
C THR A 49 -0.15 -1.03 -36.61
N TRP A 50 0.65 -1.88 -35.99
CA TRP A 50 2.00 -2.20 -36.46
C TRP A 50 2.01 -2.96 -37.78
N VAL A 51 1.14 -3.97 -37.95
CA VAL A 51 1.00 -4.69 -39.22
C VAL A 51 0.60 -3.73 -40.34
N ILE A 52 -0.44 -2.90 -40.10
CA ILE A 52 -0.90 -1.91 -41.08
C ILE A 52 0.19 -0.90 -41.41
N THR A 53 0.90 -0.38 -40.41
CA THR A 53 1.98 0.61 -40.61
C THR A 53 3.15 0.00 -41.40
N ILE A 54 3.55 -1.24 -41.10
CA ILE A 54 4.62 -1.93 -41.84
C ILE A 54 4.17 -2.24 -43.28
N THR A 55 2.93 -2.70 -43.48
CA THR A 55 2.40 -3.00 -44.82
C THR A 55 2.29 -1.73 -45.68
N LEU A 56 1.78 -0.63 -45.13
CA LEU A 56 1.73 0.67 -45.83
C LEU A 56 3.14 1.23 -46.10
N PHE A 57 4.12 0.94 -45.25
CA PHE A 57 5.49 1.42 -45.41
C PHE A 57 6.31 0.62 -46.44
N LEU A 58 6.14 -0.71 -46.47
CA LEU A 58 6.74 -1.57 -47.49
C LEU A 58 6.18 -1.31 -48.89
N HIS A 59 5.00 -0.70 -48.97
CA HIS A 59 4.34 -0.37 -50.23
C HIS A 59 4.92 0.90 -50.90
N ASP A 60 5.56 1.85 -50.18
CA ASP A 60 5.85 3.17 -50.80
C ASP A 60 6.99 4.03 -50.18
N THR A 61 8.24 3.56 -49.99
CA THR A 61 9.33 4.52 -49.61
C THR A 61 10.75 4.27 -50.13
N ASP A 62 11.33 5.39 -50.57
CA ASP A 62 12.74 5.66 -50.86
C ASP A 62 13.71 5.41 -49.68
N GLN A 63 14.97 5.10 -49.99
CA GLN A 63 16.00 4.57 -49.10
C GLN A 63 16.35 5.51 -47.92
N SER A 64 16.17 6.82 -48.08
CA SER A 64 16.48 7.84 -47.04
C SER A 64 15.53 7.80 -45.83
N LYS A 65 14.26 7.41 -46.01
CA LYS A 65 13.25 7.36 -44.93
C LYS A 65 13.37 6.11 -44.05
N ARG A 66 14.05 5.05 -44.52
CA ARG A 66 14.20 3.77 -43.80
C ARG A 66 15.01 3.87 -42.50
N SER A 67 16.06 4.71 -42.47
CA SER A 67 16.94 4.89 -41.30
C SER A 67 16.22 5.59 -40.13
N LEU A 68 15.49 6.67 -40.42
CA LEU A 68 14.72 7.41 -39.42
C LEU A 68 13.58 6.55 -38.85
N LEU A 69 12.91 5.77 -39.70
CA LEU A 69 11.83 4.90 -39.27
C LEU A 69 12.33 3.72 -38.42
N SER A 70 13.49 3.13 -38.73
CA SER A 70 14.13 2.11 -37.90
C SER A 70 14.42 2.61 -36.47
N LYS A 71 14.86 3.87 -36.34
CA LYS A 71 15.08 4.48 -35.02
C LYS A 71 13.77 4.72 -34.28
N LEU A 72 12.74 5.22 -34.97
CA LEU A 72 11.42 5.44 -34.38
C LEU A 72 10.79 4.11 -33.94
N THR A 73 10.84 3.06 -34.78
CA THR A 73 10.29 1.74 -34.43
C THR A 73 11.00 1.11 -33.23
N GLN A 74 12.32 1.28 -33.09
CA GLN A 74 13.05 0.87 -31.89
C GLN A 74 12.62 1.64 -30.64
N ILE A 75 12.45 2.97 -30.72
CA ILE A 75 11.98 3.79 -29.60
C ILE A 75 10.57 3.37 -29.18
N PHE A 76 9.66 3.18 -30.13
CA PHE A 76 8.28 2.74 -29.84
C PHE A 76 8.23 1.33 -29.26
N PHE A 77 9.03 0.38 -29.78
CA PHE A 77 9.11 -0.97 -29.22
C PHE A 77 9.66 -0.95 -27.78
N LYS A 78 10.68 -0.13 -27.52
CA LYS A 78 11.23 0.07 -26.18
C LYS A 78 10.18 0.67 -25.22
N CYS A 79 9.46 1.71 -25.65
CA CYS A 79 8.37 2.30 -24.88
C CYS A 79 7.24 1.30 -24.60
N PHE A 80 6.84 0.51 -25.59
CA PHE A 80 5.82 -0.52 -25.42
C PHE A 80 6.27 -1.59 -24.42
N LEU A 81 7.51 -2.06 -24.52
CA LEU A 81 8.07 -3.05 -23.58
C LEU A 81 8.18 -2.50 -22.17
N GLU A 82 8.60 -1.23 -21.99
CA GLU A 82 8.64 -0.56 -20.68
C GLU A 82 7.23 -0.42 -20.09
N VAL A 83 6.23 -0.04 -20.89
CA VAL A 83 4.82 0.04 -20.45
C VAL A 83 4.28 -1.34 -20.08
N LEU A 84 4.65 -2.39 -20.83
CA LEU A 84 4.24 -3.77 -20.55
C LEU A 84 4.87 -4.27 -19.24
N LEU A 85 6.16 -4.00 -19.03
CA LEU A 85 6.89 -4.35 -17.82
C LEU A 85 6.37 -3.59 -16.60
N TYR A 86 6.04 -2.31 -16.75
CA TYR A 86 5.47 -1.47 -15.69
C TYR A 86 4.12 -1.99 -15.18
N GLN A 87 3.30 -2.57 -16.06
CA GLN A 87 2.01 -3.16 -15.65
C GLN A 87 2.16 -4.54 -14.99
N LEU A 88 3.33 -5.17 -15.09
CA LEU A 88 3.63 -6.47 -14.48
C LEU A 88 4.32 -6.32 -13.11
N THR A 89 4.96 -5.18 -12.83
CA THR A 89 5.66 -4.93 -11.57
C THR A 89 4.76 -4.25 -10.55
N GLN A 90 4.55 -4.90 -9.41
CA GLN A 90 3.88 -4.28 -8.27
C GLN A 90 4.75 -3.11 -7.77
N PRO A 91 4.23 -1.87 -7.72
CA PRO A 91 5.00 -0.74 -7.23
C PRO A 91 5.49 -0.96 -5.79
N MET A 92 6.61 -0.35 -5.44
CA MET A 92 7.17 -0.39 -4.10
C MET A 92 6.13 0.10 -3.08
N ARG A 93 6.09 -0.57 -1.93
CA ARG A 93 5.08 -0.41 -0.87
C ARG A 93 3.63 -0.70 -1.28
N ALA A 94 3.34 -1.06 -2.53
CA ALA A 94 2.01 -1.54 -2.89
C ALA A 94 1.82 -3.00 -2.43
N LYS A 95 0.57 -3.44 -2.28
CA LYS A 95 0.20 -4.84 -2.03
C LYS A 95 -1.16 -5.18 -2.63
N HIS A 96 -1.30 -6.38 -3.18
CA HIS A 96 -2.60 -6.92 -3.56
C HIS A 96 -3.41 -7.33 -2.31
N CYS A 97 -4.60 -6.77 -2.15
CA CYS A 97 -5.57 -7.22 -1.15
C CYS A 97 -6.54 -8.20 -1.81
N LYS A 98 -6.51 -9.46 -1.36
CA LYS A 98 -7.42 -10.50 -1.85
C LYS A 98 -8.88 -10.18 -1.55
N THR A 99 -9.17 -9.69 -0.34
CA THR A 99 -10.53 -9.34 0.08
C THR A 99 -11.15 -8.26 -0.80
N CYS A 100 -10.38 -7.22 -1.17
CA CYS A 100 -10.86 -6.15 -2.05
C CYS A 100 -10.64 -6.42 -3.55
N GLY A 101 -9.96 -7.51 -3.94
CA GLY A 101 -9.67 -7.84 -5.34
C GLY A 101 -8.88 -6.78 -6.13
N ARG A 102 -8.05 -5.97 -5.44
CA ARG A 102 -7.28 -4.86 -6.03
C ARG A 102 -5.93 -4.62 -5.36
N CYS A 103 -5.00 -4.06 -6.14
CA CYS A 103 -3.73 -3.57 -5.62
C CYS A 103 -3.90 -2.21 -4.96
N VAL A 104 -3.31 -2.03 -3.79
CA VAL A 104 -3.39 -0.80 -3.00
C VAL A 104 -1.98 -0.25 -2.84
N ARG A 105 -1.77 1.01 -3.20
CA ARG A 105 -0.48 1.71 -3.04
C ARG A 105 -0.24 2.04 -1.57
N ARG A 106 1.03 1.98 -1.12
CA ARG A 106 1.43 2.14 0.28
C ARG A 106 0.45 1.43 1.22
N PHE A 107 0.25 0.14 0.98
CA PHE A 107 -0.76 -0.65 1.69
C PHE A 107 -0.44 -0.72 3.18
N ASP A 108 -1.41 -0.39 4.02
CA ASP A 108 -1.28 -0.50 5.47
C ASP A 108 -1.97 -1.77 5.97
N HIS A 109 -3.29 -1.84 5.84
CA HIS A 109 -4.08 -3.02 6.18
C HIS A 109 -5.41 -3.05 5.42
N HIS A 110 -6.11 -4.18 5.47
CA HIS A 110 -7.53 -4.23 5.16
C HIS A 110 -8.30 -4.08 6.47
N CYS A 111 -9.14 -3.05 6.57
CA CYS A 111 -9.89 -2.74 7.78
C CYS A 111 -11.31 -3.31 7.64
N PRO A 112 -11.71 -4.31 8.44
CA PRO A 112 -13.08 -4.83 8.42
C PRO A 112 -14.11 -3.76 8.80
N TRP A 113 -13.76 -2.84 9.71
CA TRP A 113 -14.66 -1.80 10.21
C TRP A 113 -15.05 -0.76 9.15
N MET A 114 -14.19 -0.54 8.15
CA MET A 114 -14.49 0.34 7.03
C MET A 114 -14.82 -0.43 5.75
N GLU A 115 -14.83 -1.76 5.83
CA GLU A 115 -14.95 -2.69 4.69
C GLU A 115 -14.04 -2.31 3.50
N ASN A 116 -12.86 -1.76 3.79
CA ASN A 116 -11.98 -1.17 2.78
C ASN A 116 -10.51 -1.25 3.21
N CYS A 117 -9.62 -1.17 2.23
CA CYS A 117 -8.19 -1.07 2.50
C CYS A 117 -7.79 0.33 2.92
N VAL A 118 -6.90 0.40 3.90
CA VAL A 118 -6.13 1.59 4.27
C VAL A 118 -4.82 1.58 3.49
N GLY A 119 -4.54 2.67 2.78
CA GLY A 119 -3.33 2.85 2.00
C GLY A 119 -3.11 4.32 1.62
N GLU A 120 -2.26 4.58 0.63
CA GLU A 120 -1.72 5.92 0.33
C GLU A 120 -2.76 7.06 0.33
N TRP A 121 -3.93 6.82 -0.25
CA TRP A 121 -4.95 7.86 -0.45
C TRP A 121 -5.84 8.14 0.76
N ASN A 122 -6.07 7.15 1.63
CA ASN A 122 -7.00 7.25 2.75
C ASN A 122 -6.37 7.04 4.12
N HIS A 123 -5.07 6.74 4.20
CA HIS A 123 -4.39 6.49 5.47
C HIS A 123 -4.51 7.68 6.43
N ARG A 124 -4.35 8.92 5.96
CA ARG A 124 -4.54 10.12 6.80
C ARG A 124 -5.96 10.22 7.37
N TRP A 125 -6.96 9.90 6.56
CA TRP A 125 -8.36 9.98 6.94
C TRP A 125 -8.72 8.90 7.96
N PHE A 126 -8.09 7.73 7.86
CA PHE A 126 -8.19 6.70 8.87
C PHE A 126 -7.61 7.15 10.23
N VAL A 127 -6.46 7.82 10.24
CA VAL A 127 -5.88 8.35 11.50
C VAL A 127 -6.76 9.45 12.09
N VAL A 128 -7.29 10.35 11.25
CA VAL A 128 -8.27 11.38 11.69
C VAL A 128 -9.56 10.75 12.21
N TYR A 129 -10.05 9.69 11.56
CA TYR A 129 -11.20 8.92 12.03
C TYR A 129 -10.96 8.34 13.43
N LEU A 130 -9.81 7.73 13.68
CA LEU A 130 -9.45 7.21 15.01
C LEU A 130 -9.40 8.33 16.06
N LEU A 131 -8.85 9.49 15.71
CA LEU A 131 -8.80 10.66 16.61
C LEU A 131 -10.21 11.16 16.95
N VAL A 132 -11.06 11.36 15.95
CA VAL A 132 -12.45 11.80 16.16
C VAL A 132 -13.23 10.77 16.97
N GLN A 133 -13.04 9.47 16.70
CA GLN A 133 -13.68 8.39 17.45
C GLN A 133 -13.24 8.40 18.92
N LEU A 134 -11.95 8.62 19.21
CA LEU A 134 -11.45 8.74 20.57
C LEU A 134 -12.07 9.95 21.28
N LEU A 135 -12.11 11.12 20.63
CA LEU A 135 -12.71 12.33 21.20
C LEU A 135 -14.20 12.12 21.52
N ALA A 136 -14.95 11.47 20.63
CA ALA A 136 -16.35 11.14 20.86
C ALA A 136 -16.54 10.18 22.06
N LEU A 137 -15.67 9.18 22.19
CA LEU A 137 -15.70 8.24 23.33
C LEU A 137 -15.35 8.93 24.65
N LEU A 138 -14.34 9.80 24.68
CA LEU A 138 -13.97 10.58 25.85
C LEU A 138 -15.08 11.56 26.26
N TRP A 139 -15.75 12.17 25.28
CA TRP A 139 -16.92 13.01 25.52
C TRP A 139 -18.08 12.21 26.10
N ALA A 140 -18.38 11.03 25.57
CA ALA A 140 -19.40 10.13 26.11
C ALA A 140 -19.07 9.68 27.54
N LEU A 141 -17.80 9.40 27.84
CA LEU A 141 -17.32 9.08 29.18
C LEU A 141 -17.56 10.24 30.14
N HIS A 142 -17.25 11.47 29.72
CA HIS A 142 -17.50 12.67 30.52
C HIS A 142 -18.99 12.87 30.82
N ILE A 143 -19.86 12.74 29.81
CA ILE A 143 -21.32 12.83 30.00
C ILE A 143 -21.79 11.75 30.99
N ALA A 144 -21.37 10.50 30.80
CA ALA A 144 -21.81 9.40 31.66
C ALA A 144 -21.33 9.55 33.11
N LEU A 145 -20.13 10.09 33.34
CA LEU A 145 -19.64 10.44 34.68
C LEU A 145 -20.45 11.59 35.29
N SER A 146 -20.79 12.62 34.51
CA SER A 146 -21.59 13.75 34.99
C SER A 146 -23.03 13.38 35.35
N GLY A 147 -23.54 12.27 34.81
CA GLY A 147 -24.89 11.75 35.06
C GLY A 147 -25.00 10.86 36.30
N LEU A 148 -23.93 10.63 37.06
CA LEU A 148 -23.98 9.83 38.27
C LEU A 148 -24.74 10.57 39.38
N SER A 149 -25.77 9.95 39.94
CA SER A 149 -26.56 10.51 41.04
C SER A 149 -26.09 9.96 42.38
N PRO A 150 -25.91 10.80 43.41
CA PRO A 150 -25.68 10.32 44.78
C PRO A 150 -26.92 9.58 45.31
N SER A 151 -26.70 8.72 46.31
CA SER A 151 -27.77 8.04 47.07
C SER A 151 -27.26 7.69 48.46
N ASP A 152 -28.17 7.57 49.42
CA ASP A 152 -27.83 7.43 50.85
C ASP A 152 -27.21 6.07 51.20
N THR A 153 -27.53 5.03 50.42
CA THR A 153 -26.99 3.66 50.60
C THR A 153 -26.32 3.14 49.34
N TRP A 154 -25.29 2.30 49.50
CA TRP A 154 -24.56 1.71 48.38
C TRP A 154 -25.44 0.85 47.45
N GLN A 155 -26.42 0.14 48.01
CA GLN A 155 -27.36 -0.69 47.24
C GLN A 155 -28.27 0.16 46.35
N GLN A 156 -28.81 1.25 46.90
CA GLN A 156 -29.65 2.18 46.16
C GLN A 156 -28.83 2.97 45.12
N TRP A 157 -27.60 3.36 45.46
CA TRP A 157 -26.67 4.00 44.53
C TRP A 157 -26.37 3.10 43.31
N LEU A 158 -26.08 1.82 43.54
CA LEU A 158 -25.87 0.84 42.47
C LEU A 158 -27.14 0.61 41.65
N TRP A 159 -28.31 0.60 42.27
CA TRP A 159 -29.58 0.44 41.56
C TRP A 159 -29.87 1.62 40.63
N VAL A 160 -29.65 2.84 41.10
CA VAL A 160 -29.88 4.09 40.33
C VAL A 160 -28.84 4.27 39.24
N ASN A 161 -27.56 3.95 39.51
CA ASN A 161 -26.46 4.20 38.58
C ASN A 161 -26.04 2.96 37.76
N GLY A 162 -26.62 1.78 38.00
CA GLY A 162 -26.12 0.51 37.46
C GLY A 162 -26.00 0.50 35.94
N PHE A 163 -26.99 1.05 35.24
CA PHE A 163 -26.93 1.19 33.77
C PHE A 163 -25.80 2.12 33.31
N LEU A 164 -25.64 3.28 33.96
CA LEU A 164 -24.56 4.23 33.68
C LEU A 164 -23.19 3.62 33.96
N LEU A 165 -23.03 2.83 35.02
CA LEU A 165 -21.78 2.13 35.33
C LEU A 165 -21.43 1.07 34.28
N ALA A 166 -22.42 0.31 33.79
CA ALA A 166 -22.22 -0.63 32.70
C ALA A 166 -21.82 0.10 31.40
N ALA A 167 -22.49 1.21 31.07
CA ALA A 167 -22.14 2.04 29.93
C ALA A 167 -20.74 2.64 30.04
N LEU A 168 -20.37 3.16 31.22
CA LEU A 168 -19.03 3.66 31.54
C LEU A 168 -17.95 2.59 31.34
N ALA A 169 -18.20 1.36 31.81
CA ALA A 169 -17.27 0.26 31.63
C ALA A 169 -17.06 -0.06 30.13
N VAL A 170 -18.14 -0.16 29.35
CA VAL A 170 -18.06 -0.45 27.91
C VAL A 170 -17.34 0.69 27.17
N VAL A 171 -17.77 1.94 27.35
CA VAL A 171 -17.15 3.11 26.71
C VAL A 171 -15.69 3.25 27.14
N GLY A 172 -15.36 2.98 28.40
CA GLY A 172 -13.99 2.98 28.91
C GLY A 172 -13.10 1.97 28.19
N VAL A 173 -13.55 0.71 28.05
CA VAL A 173 -12.81 -0.33 27.30
C VAL A 173 -12.60 0.07 25.84
N PHE A 174 -13.65 0.54 25.15
CA PHE A 174 -13.51 1.00 23.77
C PHE A 174 -12.58 2.21 23.64
N SER A 175 -12.60 3.14 24.59
CA SER A 175 -11.69 4.29 24.63
C SER A 175 -10.22 3.85 24.71
N VAL A 176 -9.92 2.87 25.57
CA VAL A 176 -8.57 2.30 25.69
C VAL A 176 -8.15 1.62 24.40
N VAL A 177 -9.00 0.78 23.81
CA VAL A 177 -8.70 0.06 22.56
C VAL A 177 -8.43 1.05 21.41
N VAL A 178 -9.30 2.05 21.22
CA VAL A 178 -9.14 3.06 20.16
C VAL A 178 -7.91 3.94 20.44
N GLY A 179 -7.66 4.30 21.69
CA GLY A 179 -6.49 5.08 22.09
C GLY A 179 -5.17 4.35 21.80
N LEU A 180 -5.07 3.07 22.14
CA LEU A 180 -3.91 2.23 21.81
C LEU A 180 -3.73 2.09 20.30
N LEU A 181 -4.81 1.84 19.55
CA LEU A 181 -4.76 1.75 18.09
C LEU A 181 -4.25 3.05 17.47
N LEU A 182 -4.80 4.20 17.90
CA LEU A 182 -4.35 5.52 17.46
C LEU A 182 -2.86 5.75 17.79
N GLY A 183 -2.44 5.41 19.01
CA GLY A 183 -1.04 5.52 19.43
C GLY A 183 -0.09 4.70 18.56
N CYS A 184 -0.43 3.44 18.29
CA CYS A 184 0.34 2.57 17.39
C CYS A 184 0.43 3.16 15.97
N HIS A 185 -0.67 3.64 15.40
CA HIS A 185 -0.65 4.24 14.07
C HIS A 185 0.15 5.55 14.03
N LEU A 186 0.06 6.41 15.06
CA LEU A 186 0.87 7.61 15.15
C LEU A 186 2.36 7.30 15.27
N TYR A 187 2.72 6.26 16.02
CA TYR A 187 4.09 5.76 16.08
C TYR A 187 4.58 5.31 14.70
N LEU A 188 3.81 4.46 14.00
CA LEU A 188 4.18 4.00 12.66
C LEU A 188 4.32 5.15 11.66
N VAL A 189 3.43 6.15 11.72
CA VAL A 189 3.53 7.37 10.92
C VAL A 189 4.82 8.14 11.25
N SER A 190 5.19 8.24 12.53
CA SER A 190 6.38 8.97 12.98
C SER A 190 7.70 8.38 12.46
N ILE A 191 7.74 7.09 12.14
CA ILE A 191 8.88 6.39 11.53
C ILE A 191 8.67 6.07 10.04
N ASN A 192 7.63 6.66 9.42
CA ASN A 192 7.23 6.42 8.02
C ASN A 192 7.13 4.93 7.64
N SER A 193 6.60 4.12 8.54
CA SER A 193 6.31 2.71 8.32
C SER A 193 4.80 2.49 8.24
N THR A 194 4.39 1.44 7.54
CA THR A 194 3.01 0.95 7.53
C THR A 194 2.88 -0.25 8.45
N THR A 195 1.68 -0.54 8.93
CA THR A 195 1.38 -1.75 9.71
C THR A 195 1.82 -3.01 8.96
N TRP A 196 1.62 -3.03 7.63
CA TRP A 196 2.08 -4.14 6.80
C TRP A 196 3.60 -4.29 6.81
N GLU A 197 4.35 -3.19 6.65
CA GLU A 197 5.81 -3.20 6.68
C GLU A 197 6.35 -3.67 8.03
N PHE A 198 5.77 -3.15 9.12
CA PHE A 198 6.13 -3.55 10.48
C PHE A 198 5.84 -5.04 10.74
N MET A 199 4.61 -5.50 10.48
CA MET A 199 4.19 -6.87 10.78
C MET A 199 4.76 -7.93 9.82
N SER A 200 5.25 -7.52 8.65
CA SER A 200 5.65 -8.42 7.57
C SER A 200 7.05 -8.15 7.05
N HIS A 201 7.88 -7.51 7.86
CA HIS A 201 9.25 -7.10 7.53
C HIS A 201 10.03 -8.18 6.78
N HIS A 202 10.08 -9.40 7.34
CA HIS A 202 10.78 -10.55 6.76
C HIS A 202 10.28 -11.00 5.37
N ARG A 203 9.02 -10.69 5.01
CA ARG A 203 8.42 -11.03 3.72
C ARG A 203 8.72 -9.99 2.64
N ILE A 204 9.19 -8.82 3.02
CA ILE A 204 9.33 -7.66 2.15
C ILE A 204 10.77 -7.55 1.69
N GLN A 205 11.00 -7.68 0.39
CA GLN A 205 12.35 -7.82 -0.17
C GLN A 205 13.25 -6.61 0.09
N TYR A 206 12.73 -5.39 -0.06
CA TYR A 206 13.51 -4.15 0.11
C TYR A 206 13.82 -3.83 1.59
N LEU A 207 13.19 -4.53 2.54
CA LEU A 207 13.43 -4.37 3.98
C LEU A 207 14.40 -5.41 4.55
N LYS A 208 14.74 -6.47 3.81
CA LYS A 208 15.60 -7.56 4.32
C LYS A 208 17.00 -7.10 4.76
N ASN A 209 17.49 -6.02 4.17
CA ASN A 209 18.81 -5.46 4.47
C ASN A 209 18.74 -4.28 5.47
N CYS A 210 17.54 -3.91 5.91
CA CYS A 210 17.31 -2.89 6.94
C CYS A 210 17.24 -3.57 8.31
N ARG A 211 17.65 -2.87 9.37
CA ARG A 211 17.34 -3.31 10.74
C ARG A 211 15.83 -3.23 10.93
N GLU A 212 15.25 -4.10 11.76
CA GLU A 212 13.77 -4.14 11.95
C GLU A 212 13.21 -2.81 12.49
N GLU A 213 14.04 -2.03 13.16
CA GLU A 213 13.70 -0.72 13.73
C GLU A 213 13.84 0.44 12.72
N ASP A 214 14.60 0.24 11.62
CA ASP A 214 14.99 1.30 10.71
C ASP A 214 14.18 1.26 9.42
N SER A 215 13.27 2.21 9.26
CA SER A 215 12.54 2.40 7.99
C SER A 215 13.42 3.17 6.99
N PRO A 216 13.66 2.66 5.77
CA PRO A 216 14.44 3.37 4.75
C PRO A 216 13.74 4.63 4.23
N PHE A 217 12.50 4.88 4.65
CA PHE A 217 11.70 6.05 4.29
C PHE A 217 11.63 7.09 5.41
N ASP A 218 12.23 6.82 6.57
CA ASP A 218 12.27 7.74 7.71
C ASP A 218 13.11 8.98 7.37
N ARG A 219 12.57 10.17 7.64
CA ARG A 219 13.24 11.47 7.51
C ARG A 219 13.19 12.28 8.82
N GLY A 220 12.95 11.60 9.95
CA GLY A 220 12.71 12.20 11.25
C GLY A 220 11.23 12.48 11.51
N VAL A 221 10.86 12.45 12.79
CA VAL A 221 9.47 12.52 13.29
C VAL A 221 8.70 13.70 12.70
N PHE A 222 9.25 14.92 12.78
CA PHE A 222 8.57 16.12 12.28
C PHE A 222 8.34 16.08 10.77
N CYS A 223 9.35 15.70 9.98
CA CYS A 223 9.24 15.60 8.53
C CYS A 223 8.22 14.54 8.12
N ASN A 224 8.20 13.40 8.80
CA ASN A 224 7.28 12.31 8.51
C ASN A 224 5.84 12.68 8.82
N LEU A 225 5.59 13.30 9.99
CA LEU A 225 4.26 13.77 10.37
C LEU A 225 3.77 14.86 9.41
N TRP A 226 4.62 15.84 9.08
CA TRP A 226 4.29 16.89 8.13
C TRP A 226 3.94 16.33 6.76
N ASP A 227 4.78 15.43 6.21
CA ASP A 227 4.49 14.85 4.89
C ASP A 227 3.26 13.95 4.89
N PHE A 228 2.96 13.27 6.00
CA PHE A 228 1.78 12.41 6.09
C PHE A 228 0.47 13.22 6.17
N PHE A 229 0.42 14.26 6.99
CA PHE A 229 -0.80 15.04 7.22
C PHE A 229 -0.98 16.19 6.24
N CYS A 230 0.09 16.87 5.84
CA CYS A 230 0.02 18.13 5.09
C CYS A 230 0.28 17.95 3.59
N THR A 231 0.92 16.86 3.16
CA THR A 231 1.22 16.64 1.73
C THR A 231 0.13 15.79 1.05
N CYS A 232 -0.54 16.36 0.05
CA CYS A 232 -1.57 15.68 -0.75
C CYS A 232 -1.04 15.32 -2.15
N ARG A 233 -0.05 14.43 -2.24
CA ARG A 233 0.44 13.92 -3.54
C ARG A 233 0.76 12.44 -3.50
N THR A 234 0.66 11.78 -4.65
CA THR A 234 1.22 10.45 -4.84
C THR A 234 2.74 10.50 -4.77
N VAL A 235 3.34 9.58 -4.04
CA VAL A 235 4.79 9.48 -3.94
C VAL A 235 5.29 8.32 -4.78
N MET A 236 6.32 8.56 -5.58
CA MET A 236 7.06 7.51 -6.29
C MET A 236 8.09 6.91 -5.33
N TRP A 237 7.66 5.91 -4.55
CA TRP A 237 8.46 5.33 -3.46
C TRP A 237 9.78 4.72 -3.92
N GLU A 238 9.86 4.25 -5.16
CA GLU A 238 11.10 3.74 -5.77
C GLU A 238 12.18 4.83 -5.85
N GLN A 239 11.81 6.05 -6.24
CA GLN A 239 12.74 7.18 -6.33
C GLN A 239 13.20 7.63 -4.95
N VAL A 240 12.30 7.61 -3.96
CA VAL A 240 12.62 7.93 -2.57
C VAL A 240 13.60 6.90 -2.00
N TYR A 241 13.33 5.61 -2.21
CA TYR A 241 14.22 4.53 -1.77
C TYR A 241 15.59 4.65 -2.41
N GLN A 242 15.65 4.78 -3.74
CA GLN A 242 16.91 4.91 -4.47
C GLN A 242 17.76 6.08 -3.97
N ARG A 243 17.14 7.26 -3.78
CA ARG A 243 17.81 8.44 -3.23
C ARG A 243 18.39 8.16 -1.84
N ASN A 244 17.56 7.64 -0.94
CA ASN A 244 17.97 7.40 0.45
C ASN A 244 19.03 6.29 0.57
N THR A 245 19.09 5.34 -0.36
CA THR A 245 20.13 4.31 -0.40
C THR A 245 21.41 4.74 -1.12
N ALA A 246 21.34 5.76 -1.98
CA ALA A 246 22.49 6.26 -2.74
C ALA A 246 23.32 7.29 -1.96
N ASP A 247 22.67 8.04 -1.07
CA ASP A 247 23.31 8.98 -0.13
C ASP A 247 23.25 8.39 1.28
N PRO A 248 24.15 7.47 1.67
CA PRO A 248 24.22 7.01 3.05
C PRO A 248 24.66 8.18 3.94
N VAL A 249 23.78 8.61 4.84
CA VAL A 249 24.09 9.54 5.94
C VAL A 249 25.12 8.90 6.88
#